data_AF-A0A182T4S8-F1
#
_entry.id   AF-A0A182T4S8-F1
#
_cell.length_a   1.000
_cell.length_b   1.000
_cell.length_c   1.000
_cell.angle_alpha   90.00
_cell.angle_beta   90.00
_cell.angle_gamma   90.00
#
_symmetry.space_group_name_H-M   'P 1'
#
loop_
_entity.id
_entity.type
_entity.pdbx_description
1 polymer ?
#
loop_
_entity_poly.entity_id
_entity_poly.type
_entity_poly.pdbx_seq_one_letter_code
_entity_poly.pdbx_strand_id
1 'polypeptide(L)'
;MNQGFQTNLAIVGKLLRLYRLKEDAISEEDETDIWRMYTELREQNAILDANTCEHAINALTLTKHWRHCLELLEMIKISGTPDSSSYNCIATKAFQSGDETTGWLLLQEMCENKRIPNDESFLAWINYSRCQDGQSFTANLERMLQFTKDHTVFLSKRIGKELLQLPPDIGVRVHETRITDSGKCSHCKGSLSSIVVSKDLFQRMKDKFLESVLINKEIFNRTTPEELNRFQLFLKKTLPYDVVIDGLNVAFSSGNQKNPTVYAQQVAAVVRHYVRQKQRVLVIGRRHMDKWRSKEMKYIRENSFLFLTED
;
A
#
# COMPACT_ATOMS: atom_id res chain seq x y z
N MET A 1 -12.72 -43.84 32.81
CA MET A 1 -13.47 -43.03 31.84
C MET A 1 -12.88 -41.62 31.85
N ASN A 2 -11.82 -41.38 31.08
CA ASN A 2 -11.33 -40.02 30.84
C ASN A 2 -11.86 -39.61 29.47
N GLN A 3 -13.05 -39.02 29.44
CA GLN A 3 -13.48 -38.24 28.28
C GLN A 3 -12.64 -36.97 28.27
N GLY A 4 -11.45 -37.04 27.67
CA GLY A 4 -10.66 -35.87 27.33
C GLY A 4 -11.52 -34.96 26.44
N PHE A 5 -11.62 -33.69 26.80
CA PHE A 5 -12.32 -32.69 26.00
C PHE A 5 -11.82 -32.77 24.56
N GLN A 6 -12.72 -33.10 23.63
CA GLN A 6 -12.41 -33.13 22.20
C GLN A 6 -11.97 -31.71 21.82
N THR A 7 -10.71 -31.56 21.42
CA THR A 7 -10.04 -30.27 21.25
C THR A 7 -10.74 -29.48 20.15
N ASN A 8 -11.46 -28.43 20.51
CA ASN A 8 -12.14 -27.57 19.55
C ASN A 8 -11.10 -26.84 18.68
N LEU A 9 -11.22 -26.93 17.35
CA LEU A 9 -10.37 -26.23 16.36
C LEU A 9 -10.10 -24.77 16.72
N ALA A 10 -11.12 -24.05 17.16
CA ALA A 10 -11.00 -22.64 17.53
C ALA A 10 -10.13 -22.41 18.78
N ILE A 11 -10.09 -23.38 19.70
CA ILE A 11 -9.24 -23.33 20.90
C ILE A 11 -7.80 -23.63 20.50
N VAL A 12 -7.57 -24.67 19.69
CA VAL A 12 -6.22 -25.04 19.22
C VAL A 12 -5.60 -23.90 18.41
N GLY A 13 -6.34 -23.31 17.47
CA GLY A 13 -5.85 -22.16 16.71
C GLY A 13 -5.48 -20.98 17.61
N LYS A 14 -6.30 -20.67 18.63
CA LYS A 14 -5.97 -19.59 19.58
C LYS A 14 -4.73 -19.90 20.41
N LEU A 15 -4.57 -21.14 20.87
CA LEU A 15 -3.39 -21.57 21.62
C LEU A 15 -2.12 -21.44 20.77
N LEU A 16 -2.15 -21.90 19.53
CA LEU A 16 -1.04 -21.76 18.57
C LEU A 16 -0.66 -20.28 18.41
N ARG A 17 -1.64 -19.38 18.29
CA ARG A 17 -1.38 -17.94 18.19
C ARG A 17 -0.71 -17.37 19.44
N LEU A 18 -0.98 -17.90 20.65
CA LEU A 18 -0.38 -17.38 21.89
C LEU A 18 1.13 -17.55 21.96
N TYR A 19 1.71 -18.59 21.33
CA TYR A 19 3.16 -18.77 21.29
C TYR A 19 3.89 -17.58 20.65
N ARG A 20 3.25 -16.89 19.72
CA ARG A 20 3.83 -15.69 19.08
C ARG A 20 3.78 -14.44 19.97
N LEU A 21 2.94 -14.46 21.01
CA LEU A 21 2.82 -13.38 22.01
C LEU A 21 3.72 -13.61 23.23
N LYS A 22 4.40 -14.76 23.31
CA LYS A 22 5.37 -15.03 24.37
C LYS A 22 6.53 -14.04 24.26
N GLU A 23 6.88 -13.41 25.38
CA GLU A 23 7.99 -12.44 25.43
C GLU A 23 9.36 -13.13 25.30
N ASP A 24 9.48 -14.34 25.85
CA ASP A 24 10.68 -15.17 25.75
C ASP A 24 10.73 -15.96 24.45
N ALA A 25 11.94 -16.33 24.03
CA ALA A 25 12.14 -17.29 22.95
C ALA A 25 11.44 -18.62 23.27
N ILE A 26 10.91 -19.28 22.24
CA ILE A 26 10.28 -20.59 22.43
C ILE A 26 11.31 -21.64 22.88
N SER A 27 10.93 -22.46 23.85
CA SER A 27 11.73 -23.59 24.32
C SER A 27 11.61 -24.80 23.38
N GLU A 28 12.45 -25.82 23.56
CA GLU A 28 12.30 -27.09 22.84
C GLU A 28 10.97 -27.80 23.16
N GLU A 29 10.46 -27.61 24.38
CA GLU A 29 9.15 -28.11 24.80
C GLU A 29 8.03 -27.38 24.06
N ASP A 30 8.11 -26.05 23.96
CA ASP A 30 7.16 -25.24 23.19
C ASP A 30 7.13 -25.68 21.72
N GLU A 31 8.30 -25.90 21.11
CA GLU A 31 8.41 -26.38 19.74
C GLU A 31 7.75 -27.75 19.56
N THR A 32 7.98 -28.67 20.50
CA THR A 32 7.37 -30.00 20.50
C THR A 32 5.85 -29.92 20.64
N ASP A 33 5.36 -29.04 21.51
CA ASP A 33 3.93 -28.81 21.72
C ASP A 33 3.25 -28.17 20.50
N ILE A 34 3.88 -27.16 19.88
CA ILE A 34 3.41 -26.55 18.63
C ILE A 34 3.27 -27.62 17.56
N TRP A 35 4.29 -28.47 17.39
CA TRP A 35 4.28 -29.53 16.40
C TRP A 35 3.19 -30.56 16.68
N ARG A 36 3.06 -31.03 17.92
CA ARG A 36 2.02 -31.98 18.34
C ARG A 36 0.62 -31.43 18.06
N MET A 37 0.33 -30.20 18.48
CA MET A 37 -0.98 -29.58 18.25
C MET A 37 -1.28 -29.41 16.76
N TYR A 38 -0.28 -29.02 15.95
CA TYR A 38 -0.46 -28.91 14.51
C TYR A 38 -0.71 -30.27 13.84
N THR A 39 0.02 -31.32 14.22
CA THR A 39 -0.18 -32.65 13.64
C THR A 39 -1.54 -33.22 14.00
N GLU A 40 -1.96 -33.14 15.27
CA GLU A 40 -3.28 -33.59 15.71
C GLU A 40 -4.41 -32.84 14.97
N LEU A 41 -4.23 -31.53 14.78
CA LEU A 41 -5.17 -30.69 14.03
C LEU A 41 -5.33 -31.16 12.57
N ARG A 42 -4.22 -31.49 11.91
CA ARG A 42 -4.19 -31.96 10.50
C ARG A 42 -4.68 -33.39 10.34
N GLU A 43 -4.42 -34.27 11.31
CA GLU A 43 -4.96 -35.64 11.32
C GLU A 43 -6.48 -35.64 11.43
N GLN A 44 -7.03 -34.73 12.25
CA GLN A 44 -8.48 -34.59 12.41
C GLN A 44 -9.14 -33.84 11.23
N ASN A 45 -8.38 -32.97 10.55
CA ASN A 45 -8.91 -32.07 9.53
C ASN A 45 -7.95 -31.93 8.34
N ALA A 46 -8.31 -32.58 7.21
CA ALA A 46 -7.53 -32.53 5.98
C ALA A 46 -7.50 -31.13 5.33
N ILE A 47 -8.49 -30.27 5.61
CA ILE A 47 -8.56 -28.89 5.12
C ILE A 47 -8.91 -28.00 6.33
N LEU A 48 -8.18 -26.90 6.47
CA LEU A 48 -8.37 -25.92 7.53
C LEU A 48 -8.95 -24.63 6.94
N ASP A 49 -9.76 -23.92 7.71
CA ASP A 49 -10.22 -22.58 7.34
C ASP A 49 -9.08 -21.56 7.43
N ALA A 50 -9.24 -20.41 6.76
CA ALA A 50 -8.20 -19.39 6.66
C ALA A 50 -7.67 -18.92 8.03
N ASN A 51 -8.54 -18.68 9.02
CA ASN A 51 -8.09 -18.19 10.33
C ASN A 51 -7.25 -19.24 11.06
N THR A 52 -7.66 -20.52 10.98
CA THR A 52 -6.91 -21.62 11.57
C THR A 52 -5.55 -21.79 10.89
N CYS A 53 -5.48 -21.68 9.55
CA CYS A 53 -4.21 -21.67 8.83
C CYS A 53 -3.31 -20.51 9.27
N GLU A 54 -3.82 -19.28 9.35
CA GLU A 54 -3.04 -18.11 9.78
C GLU A 54 -2.48 -18.32 11.19
N HIS A 55 -3.26 -18.87 12.10
CA HIS A 55 -2.81 -19.17 13.47
C HIS A 55 -1.72 -20.25 13.50
N ALA A 56 -1.88 -21.31 12.72
CA ALA A 56 -0.85 -22.35 12.58
C ALA A 56 0.43 -21.80 11.94
N ILE A 57 0.33 -20.93 10.93
CA ILE A 57 1.50 -20.27 10.31
C ILE A 57 2.28 -19.44 11.34
N ASN A 58 1.58 -18.65 12.16
CA ASN A 58 2.22 -17.83 13.18
C ASN A 58 3.04 -18.65 14.19
N ALA A 59 2.56 -19.86 14.54
CA ALA A 59 3.24 -20.77 15.46
C ALA A 59 4.35 -21.58 14.79
N LEU A 60 4.07 -22.21 13.64
CA LEU A 60 5.02 -23.06 12.93
C LEU A 60 6.24 -22.29 12.40
N THR A 61 6.10 -21.00 12.09
CA THR A 61 7.25 -20.17 11.72
C THR A 61 8.24 -19.96 12.86
N LEU A 62 7.89 -20.30 14.11
CA LEU A 62 8.82 -20.29 15.23
C LEU A 62 9.68 -21.57 15.24
N THR A 63 9.22 -22.67 14.66
CA THR A 63 9.85 -24.00 14.77
C THR A 63 10.71 -24.35 13.54
N LYS A 64 11.39 -25.51 13.58
CA LYS A 64 12.06 -26.09 12.40
C LYS A 64 11.09 -26.60 11.33
N HIS A 65 9.81 -26.77 11.67
CA HIS A 65 8.76 -27.29 10.80
C HIS A 65 8.06 -26.22 9.95
N TRP A 66 8.61 -25.00 9.89
CA TRP A 66 8.01 -23.85 9.21
C TRP A 66 7.69 -24.09 7.72
N ARG A 67 8.33 -25.05 7.05
CA ARG A 67 8.03 -25.36 5.63
C ARG A 67 6.59 -25.82 5.41
N HIS A 68 5.93 -26.37 6.41
CA HIS A 68 4.50 -26.71 6.34
C HIS A 68 3.60 -25.47 6.17
N CYS A 69 4.08 -24.28 6.55
CA CYS A 69 3.36 -23.04 6.35
C CYS A 69 3.10 -22.72 4.87
N LEU A 70 3.92 -23.23 3.94
CA LEU A 70 3.71 -23.02 2.51
C LEU A 70 2.42 -23.69 2.04
N GLU A 71 2.18 -24.94 2.45
CA GLU A 71 0.94 -25.65 2.16
C GLU A 71 -0.27 -24.94 2.79
N LEU A 72 -0.13 -24.48 4.03
CA LEU A 72 -1.20 -23.73 4.72
C LEU A 72 -1.52 -22.40 4.03
N LEU A 73 -0.49 -21.71 3.51
CA LEU A 73 -0.68 -20.47 2.77
C LEU A 73 -1.46 -20.73 1.47
N GLU A 74 -1.15 -21.82 0.76
CA GLU A 74 -1.93 -22.24 -0.42
C GLU A 74 -3.39 -22.57 -0.06
N MET A 75 -3.65 -23.21 1.07
CA MET A 75 -5.03 -23.44 1.53
C MET A 75 -5.79 -22.13 1.78
N ILE A 76 -5.12 -21.11 2.32
CA ILE A 76 -5.73 -19.79 2.48
C ILE A 76 -6.05 -19.20 1.11
N LYS A 77 -5.13 -19.28 0.13
CA LYS A 77 -5.33 -18.76 -1.23
C LYS A 77 -6.54 -19.39 -1.95
N ILE A 78 -6.86 -20.65 -1.65
CA ILE A 78 -8.06 -21.31 -2.19
C ILE A 78 -9.35 -20.69 -1.63
N SER A 79 -9.35 -20.31 -0.35
CA SER A 79 -10.54 -19.82 0.36
C SER A 79 -10.65 -18.29 0.45
N GLY A 80 -9.57 -17.56 0.15
CA GLY A 80 -9.52 -16.11 0.26
C GLY A 80 -8.13 -15.54 -0.06
N THR A 81 -7.85 -14.33 0.42
CA THR A 81 -6.55 -13.68 0.23
C THR A 81 -5.77 -13.73 1.55
N PRO A 82 -4.57 -14.31 1.59
CA PRO A 82 -3.78 -14.32 2.81
C PRO A 82 -3.50 -12.92 3.36
N ASP A 83 -3.41 -12.85 4.68
CA ASP A 83 -3.13 -11.61 5.38
C ASP A 83 -1.64 -11.23 5.31
N SER A 84 -1.34 -9.98 5.66
CA SER A 84 0.04 -9.52 5.67
C SER A 84 0.89 -10.23 6.72
N SER A 85 0.30 -10.69 7.83
CA SER A 85 1.05 -11.35 8.91
C SER A 85 1.62 -12.68 8.44
N SER A 86 0.82 -13.50 7.74
CA SER A 86 1.23 -14.81 7.26
C SER A 86 2.39 -14.72 6.28
N TYR A 87 2.29 -13.84 5.27
CA TYR A 87 3.40 -13.59 4.34
C TYR A 87 4.67 -13.17 5.06
N ASN A 88 4.59 -12.15 5.93
CA ASN A 88 5.77 -11.66 6.64
C ASN A 88 6.37 -12.73 7.56
N CYS A 89 5.55 -13.51 8.27
CA CYS A 89 6.06 -14.56 9.17
C CYS A 89 6.85 -15.62 8.41
N ILE A 90 6.32 -16.09 7.29
CA ILE A 90 6.99 -17.11 6.48
C ILE A 90 8.24 -16.54 5.82
N ALA A 91 8.16 -15.35 5.22
CA ALA A 91 9.31 -14.71 4.56
C ALA A 91 10.45 -14.43 5.56
N THR A 92 10.12 -13.91 6.75
CA THR A 92 11.08 -13.66 7.84
C THR A 92 11.78 -14.96 8.23
N LYS A 93 11.03 -16.05 8.46
CA LYS A 93 11.59 -17.34 8.83
C LYS A 93 12.42 -17.96 7.70
N ALA A 94 12.00 -17.77 6.45
CA ALA A 94 12.74 -18.24 5.28
C ALA A 94 14.13 -17.59 5.23
N PHE A 95 14.23 -16.26 5.39
CA PHE A 95 15.52 -15.57 5.46
C PHE A 95 16.36 -16.01 6.65
N GLN A 96 15.78 -16.14 7.84
CA GLN A 96 16.49 -16.65 9.02
C GLN A 96 17.03 -18.08 8.81
N SER A 97 16.37 -18.88 7.98
CA SER A 97 16.77 -20.26 7.66
C SER A 97 17.68 -20.35 6.43
N GLY A 98 18.00 -19.23 5.79
CA GLY A 98 18.80 -19.17 4.55
C GLY A 98 18.08 -19.60 3.27
N ASP A 99 16.76 -19.71 3.29
CA ASP A 99 15.94 -19.97 2.10
C ASP A 99 15.58 -18.65 1.42
N GLU A 100 16.56 -18.02 0.77
CA GLU A 100 16.40 -16.71 0.15
C GLU A 100 15.32 -16.71 -0.93
N THR A 101 15.29 -17.77 -1.75
CA THR A 101 14.36 -17.91 -2.88
C THR A 101 12.92 -17.84 -2.40
N THR A 102 12.58 -18.60 -1.36
CA THR A 102 11.23 -18.60 -0.79
C THR A 102 10.89 -17.25 -0.17
N GLY A 103 11.83 -16.66 0.59
CA GLY A 103 11.60 -15.36 1.23
C GLY A 103 11.30 -14.25 0.21
N TRP A 104 12.10 -14.15 -0.85
CA TRP A 104 11.90 -13.14 -1.90
C TRP A 104 10.64 -13.38 -2.74
N LEU A 105 10.34 -14.63 -3.08
CA LEU A 105 9.13 -14.98 -3.82
C LEU A 105 7.86 -14.58 -3.05
N LEU A 106 7.83 -14.84 -1.73
CA LEU A 106 6.71 -14.45 -0.88
C LEU A 106 6.57 -12.93 -0.72
N LEU A 107 7.68 -12.20 -0.60
CA LEU A 107 7.63 -10.74 -0.58
C LEU A 107 7.11 -10.15 -1.90
N GLN A 108 7.52 -10.71 -3.04
CA GLN A 108 7.03 -10.30 -4.35
C GLN A 108 5.52 -10.57 -4.48
N GLU A 109 5.08 -11.79 -4.20
CA GLU A 109 3.67 -12.16 -4.24
C GLU A 109 2.83 -11.28 -3.31
N MET A 110 3.35 -10.97 -2.12
CA MET A 110 2.70 -10.08 -1.17
C MET A 110 2.45 -8.68 -1.76
N CYS A 111 3.47 -8.09 -2.43
CA CYS A 111 3.34 -6.79 -3.09
C CYS A 111 2.37 -6.83 -4.29
N GLU A 112 2.40 -7.90 -5.09
CA GLU A 112 1.48 -8.10 -6.22
C GLU A 112 0.01 -8.16 -5.75
N ASN A 113 -0.22 -8.72 -4.56
CA ASN A 113 -1.51 -8.74 -3.87
C ASN A 113 -1.83 -7.42 -3.12
N LYS A 114 -1.11 -6.32 -3.41
CA LYS A 114 -1.30 -5.00 -2.80
C LYS A 114 -1.18 -4.99 -1.27
N ARG A 115 -0.38 -5.91 -0.72
CA ARG A 115 0.00 -5.94 0.69
C ARG A 115 1.40 -5.34 0.84
N ILE A 116 1.71 -4.85 2.05
CA ILE A 116 2.97 -4.15 2.33
C ILE A 116 3.84 -4.99 3.27
N PRO A 117 5.06 -5.39 2.85
CA PRO A 117 6.03 -6.03 3.73
C PRO A 117 6.35 -5.20 4.97
N ASN A 118 6.61 -5.87 6.10
CA ASN A 118 6.95 -5.19 7.35
C ASN A 118 8.46 -5.17 7.61
N ASP A 119 8.87 -4.42 8.64
CA ASP A 119 10.27 -4.31 9.03
C ASP A 119 10.92 -5.66 9.37
N GLU A 120 10.19 -6.61 9.97
CA GLU A 120 10.76 -7.90 10.42
C GLU A 120 11.36 -8.69 9.26
N SER A 121 10.69 -8.69 8.11
CA SER A 121 11.21 -9.40 6.91
C SER A 121 12.51 -8.77 6.40
N PHE A 122 12.61 -7.44 6.41
CA PHE A 122 13.83 -6.74 5.99
C PHE A 122 14.96 -6.86 7.03
N LEU A 123 14.65 -6.83 8.33
CA LEU A 123 15.62 -7.06 9.39
C LEU A 123 16.20 -8.47 9.33
N ALA A 124 15.35 -9.48 9.12
CA ALA A 124 15.79 -10.85 8.93
C ALA A 124 16.73 -10.98 7.72
N TRP A 125 16.42 -10.31 6.61
CA TRP A 125 17.31 -10.27 5.44
C TRP A 125 18.66 -9.60 5.73
N ILE A 126 18.65 -8.43 6.41
CA ILE A 126 19.88 -7.73 6.80
C ILE A 126 20.74 -8.62 7.72
N ASN A 127 20.13 -9.22 8.75
CA ASN A 127 20.83 -10.09 9.70
C ASN A 127 21.38 -11.34 9.02
N TYR A 128 20.59 -11.99 8.18
CA TYR A 128 21.03 -13.12 7.36
C TYR A 128 22.27 -12.73 6.54
N SER A 129 22.20 -11.59 5.84
CA SER A 129 23.27 -11.10 4.97
C SER A 129 24.59 -10.81 5.72
N ARG A 130 24.52 -10.42 7.00
CA ARG A 130 25.72 -10.19 7.84
C ARG A 130 26.47 -11.48 8.18
N CYS A 131 25.77 -12.61 8.19
CA CYS A 131 26.30 -13.91 8.62
C CYS A 131 26.74 -14.81 7.46
N GLN A 132 26.56 -14.40 6.20
CA GLN A 132 26.93 -15.22 5.04
C GLN A 132 28.39 -15.00 4.65
N ASP A 133 29.19 -16.06 4.78
CA ASP A 133 30.56 -16.08 4.24
C ASP A 133 30.53 -16.26 2.72
N GLY A 134 31.13 -15.31 1.99
CA GLY A 134 31.35 -15.41 0.54
C GLY A 134 30.31 -14.74 -0.35
N GLN A 135 29.15 -14.32 0.17
CA GLN A 135 28.27 -13.37 -0.52
C GLN A 135 28.60 -11.93 -0.12
N SER A 136 28.53 -11.00 -1.06
CA SER A 136 28.70 -9.58 -0.75
C SER A 136 27.47 -9.06 0.00
N PHE A 137 27.63 -8.72 1.27
CA PHE A 137 26.60 -8.00 2.06
C PHE A 137 26.05 -6.79 1.29
N THR A 138 26.92 -6.07 0.57
CA THR A 138 26.55 -4.93 -0.28
C THR A 138 25.55 -5.31 -1.37
N ALA A 139 25.77 -6.41 -2.09
CA ALA A 139 24.86 -6.87 -3.14
C ALA A 139 23.48 -7.25 -2.57
N ASN A 140 23.45 -7.86 -1.39
CA ASN A 140 22.19 -8.20 -0.71
C ASN A 140 21.45 -6.95 -0.22
N LEU A 141 22.18 -5.94 0.28
CA LEU A 141 21.60 -4.66 0.64
C LEU A 141 21.05 -3.93 -0.59
N GLU A 142 21.78 -3.90 -1.70
CA GLU A 142 21.32 -3.32 -2.96
C GLU A 142 20.06 -4.01 -3.48
N ARG A 143 20.01 -5.34 -3.45
CA ARG A 143 18.82 -6.13 -3.80
C ARG A 143 17.60 -5.70 -2.98
N MET A 144 17.76 -5.54 -1.67
CA MET A 144 16.70 -5.07 -0.78
C MET A 144 16.24 -3.66 -1.11
N LEU A 145 17.18 -2.71 -1.27
CA LEU A 145 16.86 -1.32 -1.60
C LEU A 145 16.18 -1.21 -2.97
N GLN A 146 16.63 -1.99 -3.95
CA GLN A 146 16.02 -2.06 -5.27
C GLN A 146 14.60 -2.62 -5.20
N PHE A 147 14.37 -3.70 -4.44
CA PHE A 147 13.03 -4.24 -4.21
C PHE A 147 12.09 -3.20 -3.59
N THR A 148 12.55 -2.47 -2.56
CA THR A 148 11.73 -1.44 -1.91
C THR A 148 11.40 -0.28 -2.84
N LYS A 149 12.33 0.10 -3.72
CA LYS A 149 12.13 1.13 -4.75
C LYS A 149 11.11 0.68 -5.79
N ASP A 150 11.23 -0.55 -6.30
CA ASP A 150 10.36 -1.07 -7.36
C ASP A 150 8.92 -1.26 -6.89
N HIS A 151 8.74 -1.62 -5.63
CA HIS A 151 7.41 -1.83 -5.02
C HIS A 151 6.93 -0.65 -4.19
N THR A 152 7.64 0.49 -4.21
CA THR A 152 7.30 1.71 -3.44
C THR A 152 7.09 1.46 -1.94
N VAL A 153 7.88 0.56 -1.35
CA VAL A 153 7.84 0.22 0.07
C VAL A 153 8.69 1.21 0.86
N PHE A 154 8.07 1.91 1.81
CA PHE A 154 8.77 2.82 2.70
C PHE A 154 9.28 2.07 3.94
N LEU A 155 10.60 2.11 4.13
CA LEU A 155 11.25 1.54 5.30
C LEU A 155 11.09 2.45 6.52
N SER A 156 10.82 1.86 7.69
CA SER A 156 10.62 2.63 8.91
C SER A 156 11.95 3.17 9.48
N LYS A 157 11.84 4.04 10.50
CA LYS A 157 12.99 4.51 11.28
C LYS A 157 13.77 3.36 11.93
N ARG A 158 13.15 2.22 12.23
CA ARG A 158 13.82 1.05 12.81
C ARG A 158 14.85 0.49 11.84
N ILE A 159 14.47 0.26 10.58
CA ILE A 159 15.41 -0.13 9.53
C ILE A 159 16.47 0.95 9.32
N GLY A 160 16.06 2.23 9.32
CA GLY A 160 17.00 3.35 9.21
C GLY A 160 18.11 3.32 10.27
N LYS A 161 17.81 2.90 11.51
CA LYS A 161 18.83 2.72 12.57
C LYS A 161 19.80 1.59 12.27
N GLU A 162 19.34 0.48 11.71
CA GLU A 162 20.22 -0.62 11.27
C GLU A 162 21.14 -0.18 10.13
N LEU A 163 20.62 0.62 9.20
CA LEU A 163 21.40 1.18 8.09
C LEU A 163 22.45 2.21 8.56
N LEU A 164 22.26 2.86 9.71
CA LEU A 164 23.28 3.71 10.31
C LEU A 164 24.45 2.90 10.90
N GLN A 165 24.23 1.63 11.22
CA GLN A 165 25.22 0.72 11.78
C GLN A 165 25.83 -0.19 10.70
N LEU A 166 25.90 0.31 9.47
CA LEU A 166 26.53 -0.42 8.38
C LEU A 166 28.04 -0.51 8.59
N PRO A 167 28.64 -1.70 8.35
CA PRO A 167 30.08 -1.90 8.43
C PRO A 167 30.88 -0.89 7.56
N PRO A 168 31.99 -0.30 8.08
CA PRO A 168 32.76 0.71 7.36
C PRO A 168 33.43 0.22 6.06
N ASP A 169 33.69 -1.08 5.97
CA ASP A 169 34.28 -1.78 4.81
C ASP A 169 33.37 -1.76 3.57
N ILE A 170 32.08 -1.46 3.72
CA ILE A 170 31.15 -1.23 2.61
C ILE A 170 31.52 0.04 1.82
N GLY A 171 32.30 0.97 2.41
CA GLY A 171 32.74 2.18 1.73
C GLY A 171 31.66 3.25 1.56
N VAL A 172 30.52 3.12 2.24
CA VAL A 172 29.40 4.07 2.20
C VAL A 172 29.34 4.88 3.50
N ARG A 173 29.20 6.20 3.37
CA ARG A 173 28.97 7.11 4.51
C ARG A 173 27.48 7.31 4.71
N VAL A 174 26.98 7.00 5.90
CA VAL A 174 25.54 7.08 6.23
C VAL A 174 25.29 8.23 7.21
N HIS A 175 24.27 9.05 6.94
CA HIS A 175 23.87 10.16 7.79
C HIS A 175 22.35 10.28 7.88
N GLU A 176 21.81 10.47 9.09
CA GLU A 176 20.43 10.90 9.27
C GLU A 176 20.31 12.38 8.88
N THR A 177 19.30 12.73 8.10
CA THR A 177 19.14 14.10 7.57
C THR A 177 17.66 14.46 7.40
N ARG A 178 17.42 15.73 7.05
CA ARG A 178 16.10 16.26 6.71
C ARG A 178 16.12 16.78 5.29
N ILE A 179 14.99 16.64 4.62
CA ILE A 179 14.76 17.22 3.30
C ILE A 179 14.10 18.58 3.49
N THR A 180 14.60 19.61 2.83
CA THR A 180 14.01 20.95 2.82
C THR A 180 12.73 20.98 1.99
N ASP A 181 11.89 22.00 2.16
CA ASP A 181 10.67 22.20 1.34
C ASP A 181 10.97 22.30 -0.17
N SER A 182 12.20 22.67 -0.53
CA SER A 182 12.70 22.69 -1.90
C SER A 182 13.22 21.34 -2.42
N GLY A 183 13.05 20.25 -1.66
CA GLY A 183 13.47 18.90 -2.05
C GLY A 183 14.98 18.64 -1.95
N LYS A 184 15.73 19.43 -1.18
CA LYS A 184 17.18 19.27 -1.02
C LYS A 184 17.55 18.61 0.30
N CYS A 185 18.54 17.73 0.27
CA CYS A 185 19.11 17.12 1.47
C CYS A 185 19.87 18.16 2.30
N SER A 186 19.59 18.25 3.60
CA SER A 186 20.26 19.21 4.49
C SER A 186 21.74 18.90 4.70
N HIS A 187 22.13 17.64 4.58
CA HIS A 187 23.50 17.17 4.75
C HIS A 187 24.34 17.30 3.46
N CYS A 188 24.02 16.54 2.41
CA CYS A 188 24.83 16.51 1.18
C CYS A 188 24.48 17.60 0.15
N LYS A 189 23.42 18.39 0.39
CA LYS A 189 22.87 19.41 -0.53
C LYS A 189 22.38 18.89 -1.88
N GLY A 190 22.40 17.57 -2.10
CA GLY A 190 21.81 16.92 -3.26
C GLY A 190 20.30 17.16 -3.34
N SER A 191 19.78 17.24 -4.56
CA SER A 191 18.34 17.39 -4.80
C SER A 191 17.71 16.01 -5.03
N LEU A 192 16.56 15.75 -4.41
CA LEU A 192 15.79 14.55 -4.72
C LEU A 192 15.33 14.57 -6.18
N SER A 193 15.16 13.38 -6.76
CA SER A 193 14.57 13.23 -8.09
C SER A 193 13.19 13.89 -8.12
N SER A 194 13.00 14.82 -9.05
CA SER A 194 11.69 15.43 -9.27
C SER A 194 10.69 14.37 -9.72
N ILE A 195 9.44 14.45 -9.24
CA ILE A 195 8.32 13.57 -9.64
C ILE A 195 7.80 13.97 -11.03
N VAL A 196 8.70 14.32 -11.96
CA VAL A 196 8.31 14.67 -13.32
C VAL A 196 7.94 13.37 -14.02
N VAL A 197 6.63 13.17 -14.18
CA VAL A 197 6.09 12.08 -14.99
C VAL A 197 6.57 12.28 -16.43
N SER A 198 7.36 11.36 -16.95
CA SER A 198 7.79 11.41 -18.35
C SER A 198 6.59 11.34 -19.29
N LYS A 199 6.72 11.90 -20.50
CA LYS A 199 5.63 11.86 -21.50
C LYS A 199 5.17 10.42 -21.78
N ASP A 200 6.10 9.48 -21.85
CA ASP A 200 5.79 8.06 -22.10
C ASP A 200 5.08 7.39 -20.93
N LEU A 201 5.48 7.71 -19.68
CA LEU A 201 4.79 7.22 -18.49
C LEU A 201 3.37 7.81 -18.41
N PHE A 202 3.24 9.11 -18.64
CA PHE A 202 1.94 9.78 -18.68
C PHE A 202 1.03 9.18 -19.74
N GLN A 203 1.54 8.95 -20.96
CA GLN A 203 0.76 8.36 -22.04
C GLN A 203 0.29 6.94 -21.69
N ARG A 204 1.17 6.10 -21.15
CA ARG A 204 0.79 4.76 -20.67
C ARG A 204 -0.26 4.80 -19.56
N MET A 205 -0.13 5.70 -18.60
CA MET A 205 -1.10 5.88 -17.52
C MET A 205 -2.46 6.34 -18.08
N LYS A 206 -2.43 7.31 -19.00
CA LYS A 206 -3.63 7.83 -19.68
C LYS A 206 -4.34 6.72 -20.44
N ASP A 207 -3.61 5.93 -21.21
CA ASP A 207 -4.18 4.90 -22.06
C ASP A 207 -4.76 3.76 -21.22
N LYS A 208 -4.05 3.28 -20.19
CA LYS A 208 -4.60 2.29 -19.24
C LYS A 208 -5.84 2.81 -18.49
N PHE A 209 -5.82 4.07 -18.05
CA PHE A 209 -6.96 4.67 -17.39
C PHE A 209 -8.17 4.74 -18.34
N LEU A 210 -7.97 5.27 -19.55
CA LEU A 210 -9.02 5.36 -20.55
C LEU A 210 -9.54 3.98 -20.94
N GLU A 211 -8.69 2.98 -21.10
CA GLU A 211 -9.11 1.60 -21.36
C GLU A 211 -9.98 1.06 -20.22
N SER A 212 -9.51 1.18 -18.97
CA SER A 212 -10.24 0.69 -17.79
C SER A 212 -11.57 1.40 -17.56
N VAL A 213 -11.67 2.68 -17.90
CA VAL A 213 -12.87 3.50 -17.69
C VAL A 213 -13.81 3.34 -18.88
N LEU A 214 -13.30 3.41 -20.13
CA LEU A 214 -14.12 3.36 -21.35
C LEU A 214 -14.61 1.96 -21.72
N ILE A 215 -13.82 0.90 -21.46
CA ILE A 215 -14.16 -0.46 -21.89
C ILE A 215 -14.94 -1.22 -20.81
N ASN A 216 -14.74 -0.92 -19.52
CA ASN A 216 -15.60 -1.49 -18.49
C ASN A 216 -16.99 -0.85 -18.58
N LYS A 217 -18.03 -1.70 -18.51
CA LYS A 217 -19.46 -1.34 -18.56
C LYS A 217 -19.92 -0.35 -17.47
N GLU A 218 -19.03 0.17 -16.64
CA GLU A 218 -19.32 1.09 -15.54
C GLU A 218 -19.60 2.54 -15.98
N ILE A 219 -19.20 2.96 -17.19
CA ILE A 219 -19.60 4.29 -17.69
C ILE A 219 -21.11 4.41 -17.74
N PHE A 220 -21.79 3.40 -18.30
CA PHE A 220 -23.24 3.38 -18.38
C PHE A 220 -23.94 3.28 -17.01
N ASN A 221 -23.19 2.95 -15.94
CA ASN A 221 -23.73 2.92 -14.58
C ASN A 221 -23.70 4.29 -13.89
N ARG A 222 -22.89 5.26 -14.38
CA ARG A 222 -22.70 6.57 -13.71
C ARG A 222 -22.76 7.81 -14.63
N THR A 223 -22.72 7.66 -15.95
CA THR A 223 -22.65 8.76 -16.91
C THR A 223 -23.31 8.36 -18.24
N THR A 224 -24.00 9.29 -18.89
CA THR A 224 -24.64 9.04 -20.20
C THR A 224 -23.67 9.28 -21.36
N PRO A 225 -23.78 8.55 -22.50
CA PRO A 225 -23.01 8.83 -23.71
C PRO A 225 -23.17 10.28 -24.20
N GLU A 226 -24.36 10.85 -24.03
CA GLU A 226 -24.68 12.23 -24.37
C GLU A 226 -23.90 13.22 -23.51
N GLU A 227 -23.81 12.97 -22.19
CA GLU A 227 -23.02 13.77 -21.27
C GLU A 227 -21.52 13.71 -21.61
N LEU A 228 -21.01 12.51 -21.89
CA LEU A 228 -19.61 12.32 -22.28
C LEU A 228 -19.29 13.08 -23.58
N ASN A 229 -20.17 12.99 -24.59
CA ASN A 229 -20.00 13.72 -25.85
C ASN A 229 -20.07 15.25 -25.63
N ARG A 230 -21.01 15.73 -24.81
CA ARG A 230 -21.11 17.15 -24.41
C ARG A 230 -19.81 17.63 -23.75
N PHE A 231 -19.22 16.82 -22.88
CA PHE A 231 -17.95 17.12 -22.24
C PHE A 231 -16.79 17.16 -23.25
N GLN A 232 -16.69 16.18 -24.14
CA GLN A 232 -15.66 16.15 -25.19
C GLN A 232 -15.75 17.38 -26.12
N LEU A 233 -16.96 17.78 -26.53
CA LEU A 233 -17.19 18.98 -27.33
C LEU A 233 -16.81 20.26 -26.57
N PHE A 234 -17.12 20.31 -25.26
CA PHE A 234 -16.73 21.41 -24.41
C PHE A 234 -15.21 21.56 -24.33
N LEU A 235 -14.48 20.47 -24.05
CA LEU A 235 -13.01 20.45 -23.97
C LEU A 235 -12.38 20.94 -25.29
N LYS A 236 -12.82 20.39 -26.44
CA LYS A 236 -12.30 20.80 -27.76
C LYS A 236 -12.41 22.31 -28.02
N LYS A 237 -13.44 22.97 -27.48
CA LYS A 237 -13.68 24.41 -27.65
C LYS A 237 -12.91 25.29 -26.66
N THR A 238 -12.51 24.75 -25.51
CA THR A 238 -12.08 25.57 -24.37
C THR A 238 -10.68 25.26 -23.85
N LEU A 239 -10.01 24.24 -24.39
CA LEU A 239 -8.57 23.98 -24.18
C LEU A 239 -7.68 25.15 -24.65
N PRO A 240 -6.41 25.23 -24.19
CA PRO A 240 -5.81 24.50 -23.05
C PRO A 240 -6.26 25.00 -21.67
N TYR A 241 -5.97 24.23 -20.62
CA TYR A 241 -6.08 24.66 -19.22
C TYR A 241 -4.78 24.37 -18.48
N ASP A 242 -4.51 25.15 -17.44
CA ASP A 242 -3.38 24.94 -16.55
C ASP A 242 -3.81 24.20 -15.27
N VAL A 243 -5.06 24.40 -14.85
CA VAL A 243 -5.61 23.83 -13.61
C VAL A 243 -7.01 23.27 -13.86
N VAL A 244 -7.24 22.04 -13.40
CA VAL A 244 -8.57 21.42 -13.35
C VAL A 244 -8.96 21.26 -11.89
N ILE A 245 -10.13 21.78 -11.51
CA ILE A 245 -10.66 21.78 -10.15
C ILE A 245 -11.89 20.88 -10.10
N ASP A 246 -11.89 19.91 -9.19
CA ASP A 246 -13.10 19.21 -8.77
C ASP A 246 -13.89 20.11 -7.81
N GLY A 247 -14.94 20.72 -8.35
CA GLY A 247 -15.74 21.72 -7.66
C GLY A 247 -16.48 21.17 -6.45
N LEU A 248 -16.90 19.90 -6.45
CA LEU A 248 -17.57 19.31 -5.29
C LEU A 248 -16.58 19.00 -4.19
N ASN A 249 -15.47 18.33 -4.50
CA ASN A 249 -14.48 17.98 -3.47
C ASN A 249 -13.89 19.23 -2.80
N VAL A 250 -13.72 20.33 -3.56
CA VAL A 250 -13.34 21.63 -2.98
C VAL A 250 -14.47 22.24 -2.16
N ALA A 251 -15.71 22.19 -2.63
CA ALA A 251 -16.87 22.71 -1.90
C ALA A 251 -17.14 21.97 -0.56
N PHE A 252 -16.76 20.70 -0.44
CA PHE A 252 -16.98 19.93 0.78
C PHE A 252 -15.72 19.77 1.63
N SER A 253 -14.65 20.53 1.34
CA SER A 253 -13.35 20.39 2.03
C SER A 253 -13.42 20.67 3.53
N SER A 254 -14.43 21.43 3.99
CA SER A 254 -14.69 21.71 5.41
C SER A 254 -15.90 20.96 5.98
N GLY A 255 -16.28 19.85 5.36
CA GLY A 255 -17.44 19.03 5.76
C GLY A 255 -18.79 19.60 5.32
N ASN A 256 -19.87 18.90 5.66
CA ASN A 256 -21.24 19.28 5.29
C ASN A 256 -21.66 20.55 6.03
N GLN A 257 -21.75 21.64 5.29
CA GLN A 257 -22.26 22.94 5.74
C GLN A 257 -23.77 23.06 5.48
N LYS A 258 -24.47 23.75 6.38
CA LYS A 258 -25.92 23.99 6.24
C LYS A 258 -26.26 25.03 5.15
N ASN A 259 -25.31 25.88 4.76
CA ASN A 259 -25.53 26.97 3.81
C ASN A 259 -24.76 26.77 2.49
N PRO A 260 -25.47 26.63 1.34
CA PRO A 260 -24.86 26.48 0.02
C PRO A 260 -23.93 27.62 -0.42
N THR A 261 -24.06 28.80 0.18
CA THR A 261 -23.19 29.95 -0.11
C THR A 261 -21.74 29.69 0.30
N VAL A 262 -21.54 28.94 1.39
CA VAL A 262 -20.20 28.62 1.91
C VAL A 262 -19.45 27.71 0.93
N TYR A 263 -20.17 26.76 0.31
CA TYR A 263 -19.63 25.90 -0.75
C TYR A 263 -19.15 26.69 -1.96
N ALA A 264 -19.96 27.63 -2.44
CA ALA A 264 -19.58 28.52 -3.54
C ALA A 264 -18.38 29.41 -3.18
N GLN A 265 -18.29 29.88 -1.93
CA GLN A 265 -17.16 30.67 -1.44
C GLN A 265 -15.84 29.90 -1.46
N GLN A 266 -15.84 28.63 -1.06
CA GLN A 266 -14.64 27.78 -1.08
C GLN A 266 -14.13 27.58 -2.51
N VAL A 267 -15.02 27.20 -3.42
CA VAL A 267 -14.64 27.03 -4.84
C VAL A 267 -14.15 28.37 -5.43
N ALA A 268 -14.85 29.47 -5.15
CA ALA A 268 -14.44 30.78 -5.64
C ALA A 268 -13.09 31.23 -5.08
N ALA A 269 -12.75 30.88 -3.83
CA ALA A 269 -11.45 31.20 -3.25
C ALA A 269 -10.30 30.49 -3.99
N VAL A 270 -10.48 29.20 -4.32
CA VAL A 270 -9.49 28.44 -5.11
C VAL A 270 -9.37 28.98 -6.53
N VAL A 271 -10.50 29.29 -7.19
CA VAL A 271 -10.48 29.92 -8.52
C VAL A 271 -9.75 31.26 -8.48
N ARG A 272 -10.03 32.13 -7.50
CA ARG A 272 -9.33 33.42 -7.34
C ARG A 272 -7.81 33.24 -7.20
N HIS A 273 -7.36 32.23 -6.46
CA HIS A 273 -5.94 31.98 -6.25
C HIS A 273 -5.22 31.76 -7.59
N TYR A 274 -5.75 30.88 -8.44
CA TYR A 274 -5.14 30.54 -9.72
C TYR A 274 -5.36 31.61 -10.80
N VAL A 275 -6.52 32.26 -10.82
CA VAL A 275 -6.78 33.39 -11.73
C VAL A 275 -5.83 34.56 -11.46
N ARG A 276 -5.50 34.85 -10.19
CA ARG A 276 -4.49 35.87 -9.83
C ARG A 276 -3.09 35.53 -10.36
N GLN A 277 -2.79 34.24 -10.54
CA GLN A 277 -1.55 33.75 -11.14
C GLN A 277 -1.61 33.67 -12.67
N LYS A 278 -2.68 34.21 -13.29
CA LYS A 278 -2.95 34.19 -14.73
C LYS A 278 -3.09 32.78 -15.32
N GLN A 279 -3.50 31.81 -14.51
CA GLN A 279 -3.74 30.43 -14.96
C GLN A 279 -5.15 30.26 -15.53
N ARG A 280 -5.28 29.44 -16.57
CA ARG A 280 -6.55 29.03 -17.16
C ARG A 280 -7.17 27.89 -16.36
N VAL A 281 -8.31 28.17 -15.72
CA VAL A 281 -8.96 27.25 -14.78
C VAL A 281 -10.19 26.60 -15.40
N LEU A 282 -10.27 25.26 -15.32
CA LEU A 282 -11.49 24.47 -15.54
C LEU A 282 -12.05 24.01 -14.19
N VAL A 283 -13.33 24.28 -13.93
CA VAL A 283 -14.06 23.74 -12.79
C VAL A 283 -15.05 22.69 -13.29
N ILE A 284 -14.95 21.47 -12.77
CA ILE A 284 -15.91 20.38 -13.01
C ILE A 284 -16.80 20.28 -11.78
N GLY A 285 -18.11 20.45 -11.95
CA GLY A 285 -19.10 20.43 -10.88
C GLY A 285 -20.34 19.65 -11.24
N ARG A 286 -21.38 19.66 -10.40
CA ARG A 286 -22.68 19.01 -10.65
C ARG A 286 -23.80 20.02 -10.91
N ARG A 287 -24.86 19.62 -11.61
CA ARG A 287 -25.99 20.49 -11.94
C ARG A 287 -26.62 21.15 -10.71
N HIS A 288 -26.71 20.47 -9.57
CA HIS A 288 -27.21 21.09 -8.34
C HIS A 288 -26.39 22.30 -7.86
N MET A 289 -25.11 22.44 -8.24
CA MET A 289 -24.30 23.61 -7.92
C MET A 289 -24.84 24.89 -8.58
N ASP A 290 -25.60 24.77 -9.66
CA ASP A 290 -26.26 25.92 -10.30
C ASP A 290 -27.32 26.56 -9.38
N LYS A 291 -27.85 25.78 -8.42
CA LYS A 291 -28.80 26.28 -7.43
C LYS A 291 -28.13 27.16 -6.36
N TRP A 292 -26.80 27.18 -6.28
CA TRP A 292 -26.03 27.99 -5.32
C TRP A 292 -25.94 29.47 -5.76
N ARG A 293 -27.10 30.07 -6.06
CA ARG A 293 -27.22 31.45 -6.56
C ARG A 293 -26.60 32.43 -5.58
N SER A 294 -25.37 32.81 -5.87
CA SER A 294 -24.50 33.61 -5.02
C SER A 294 -23.60 34.48 -5.89
N LYS A 295 -23.03 35.56 -5.32
CA LYS A 295 -22.07 36.41 -6.03
C LYS A 295 -20.82 35.61 -6.41
N GLU A 296 -20.52 34.58 -5.65
CA GLU A 296 -19.41 33.67 -5.78
C GLU A 296 -19.56 32.74 -6.98
N MET A 297 -20.76 32.15 -7.19
CA MET A 297 -21.02 31.36 -8.40
C MET A 297 -20.96 32.22 -9.67
N LYS A 298 -21.39 33.49 -9.60
CA LYS A 298 -21.22 34.43 -10.71
C LYS A 298 -19.73 34.64 -11.02
N TYR A 299 -18.92 34.90 -10.00
CA TYR A 299 -17.47 35.05 -10.16
C TYR A 299 -16.83 33.81 -10.80
N ILE A 300 -17.20 32.60 -10.37
CA ILE A 300 -16.67 31.34 -10.94
C ILE A 300 -17.00 31.26 -12.43
N ARG A 301 -18.24 31.54 -12.85
CA ARG A 301 -18.66 31.50 -14.27
C ARG A 301 -17.91 32.51 -15.14
N GLU A 302 -17.61 33.68 -14.60
CA GLU A 302 -16.94 34.76 -15.34
C GLU A 302 -15.43 34.58 -15.43
N ASN A 303 -14.81 33.85 -14.50
CA ASN A 303 -13.35 33.75 -14.38
C ASN A 303 -12.81 32.33 -14.55
N SER A 304 -13.66 31.36 -14.88
CA SER A 304 -13.25 29.97 -15.15
C SER A 304 -14.15 29.32 -16.19
N PHE A 305 -13.66 28.25 -16.80
CA PHE A 305 -14.50 27.37 -17.61
C PHE A 305 -15.26 26.44 -16.67
N LEU A 306 -16.59 26.56 -16.61
CA LEU A 306 -17.42 25.73 -15.73
C LEU A 306 -18.15 24.66 -16.54
N PHE A 307 -17.88 23.39 -16.24
CA PHE A 307 -18.65 22.26 -16.75
C PHE A 307 -19.44 21.60 -15.62
N LEU A 308 -20.76 21.54 -15.77
CA LEU A 308 -21.65 20.88 -14.81
C LEU A 308 -22.11 19.53 -15.36
N THR A 309 -21.67 18.46 -14.70
CA THR A 309 -22.13 17.09 -14.92
C THR A 309 -23.51 16.89 -14.31
N GLU A 310 -24.26 15.90 -14.79
CA GLU A 310 -25.56 15.50 -14.23
C GLU A 310 -25.41 15.06 -12.76
N ASP A 311 -26.50 15.11 -11.98
CA ASP A 311 -26.47 14.83 -10.53
C ASP A 311 -26.23 13.33 -10.24
#